data_AF-A0A1W9WNX4-F1
#
_entry.id   AF-A0A1W9WNX4-F1
#
_cell.length_a   1.000
_cell.length_b   1.000
_cell.length_c   1.000
_cell.angle_alpha   90.00
_cell.angle_beta   90.00
_cell.angle_gamma   90.00
#
_symmetry.space_group_name_H-M   'P 1'
#
loop_
_entity.id
_entity.type
_entity.pdbx_description
1 polymer ?
#
loop_
_entity_poly.entity_id
_entity_poly.type
_entity_poly.pdbx_seq_one_letter_code
_entity_poly.pdbx_strand_id
1 'polypeptide(L)' 'MKKTGYVHDLRYLLHETGPYHPEVPERLMAIHDGICKADLLDRLTVIPASRAAAKWILA' A
#
# COMPACT_ATOMS: atom_id res chain seq x y z
N MET A 1 -6.53 5.25 -22.58
CA MET A 1 -6.05 5.50 -21.20
C MET A 1 -5.00 4.46 -20.85
N LYS A 2 -3.93 4.85 -20.14
CA LYS A 2 -2.97 3.87 -19.60
C LYS A 2 -3.65 3.10 -18.46
N LYS A 3 -3.35 1.80 -18.31
CA LYS A 3 -3.81 1.00 -17.17
C LYS A 3 -2.99 1.38 -15.94
N THR A 4 -3.63 1.60 -14.81
CA THR A 4 -2.97 1.93 -13.54
C THR A 4 -3.04 0.70 -12.62
N GLY A 5 -1.87 0.24 -12.17
CA GLY A 5 -1.77 -0.81 -11.16
C GLY A 5 -1.90 -0.24 -9.75
N TYR A 6 -2.54 -0.99 -8.85
CA TYR A 6 -2.67 -0.65 -7.44
C TYR A 6 -2.20 -1.83 -6.58
N VAL A 7 -1.27 -1.58 -5.67
CA VAL A 7 -0.74 -2.58 -4.75
C VAL A 7 -1.05 -2.11 -3.32
N HIS A 8 -1.70 -2.98 -2.56
CA HIS A 8 -1.95 -2.81 -1.14
C HIS A 8 -1.90 -4.18 -0.46
N ASP A 9 -1.56 -4.22 0.81
CA ASP A 9 -1.52 -5.45 1.59
C ASP A 9 -1.65 -5.12 3.09
N LEU A 10 -2.37 -5.95 3.84
CA LEU A 10 -2.53 -5.77 5.29
C LEU A 10 -1.19 -5.85 6.03
N ARG A 11 -0.20 -6.57 5.49
CA ARG A 11 1.16 -6.65 6.06
C ARG A 11 1.85 -5.30 6.15
N TYR A 12 1.46 -4.31 5.35
CA TYR A 12 2.02 -2.96 5.41
C TYR A 12 1.62 -2.22 6.70
N LEU A 13 0.58 -2.68 7.38
CA LEU A 13 0.13 -2.12 8.67
C LEU A 13 0.98 -2.61 9.84
N LEU A 14 1.82 -3.63 9.64
CA LEU A 14 2.71 -4.18 10.66
C LEU A 14 3.99 -3.36 10.86
N HIS A 15 4.07 -2.17 10.25
CA HIS A 15 5.22 -1.29 10.42
C HIS A 15 5.16 -0.61 11.79
N GLU A 16 5.95 -1.13 12.74
CA GLU A 16 6.12 -0.53 14.05
C GLU A 16 7.30 0.44 14.06
N THR A 17 7.01 1.73 14.19
CA THR A 17 7.99 2.82 14.14
C THR A 17 8.30 3.44 15.51
N GLY A 18 7.51 3.09 16.53
CA GLY A 18 7.66 3.54 17.91
C GLY A 18 6.78 4.74 18.30
N PRO A 19 6.73 5.10 19.59
CA PRO A 19 5.90 6.21 20.09
C PRO A 19 6.27 7.55 19.45
N TYR A 20 5.25 8.37 19.17
CA TYR A 20 5.39 9.72 18.57
C TYR A 20 6.04 9.75 17.18
N HIS A 21 6.18 8.60 16.52
CA HIS A 21 6.72 8.56 15.17
C HIS A 21 5.67 9.14 14.17
N PRO A 22 6.07 10.04 13.26
CA PRO A 22 5.13 10.67 12.33
C PRO A 22 4.59 9.70 11.27
N GLU A 23 5.34 8.64 10.97
CA GLU A 23 4.87 7.55 10.12
C GLU A 23 4.03 6.56 10.93
N VAL A 24 2.72 6.55 10.66
CA VAL A 24 1.74 5.67 11.29
C VAL A 24 0.97 4.85 10.23
N PRO A 25 0.57 3.59 10.52
CA PRO A 25 -0.07 2.69 9.55
C PRO A 25 -1.46 3.14 9.09
N GLU A 26 -2.18 3.92 9.91
CA GLU A 26 -3.53 4.42 9.64
C GLU A 26 -3.61 5.28 8.37
N ARG A 27 -2.48 5.92 7.99
CA ARG A 27 -2.32 6.60 6.71
C ARG A 27 -2.69 5.69 5.53
N LEU A 28 -2.22 4.44 5.55
CA LEU A 28 -2.46 3.50 4.45
C LEU A 28 -3.94 3.07 4.41
N MET A 29 -4.55 2.89 5.58
CA MET A 29 -5.97 2.61 5.71
C MET A 29 -6.82 3.77 5.15
N ALA A 30 -6.50 5.01 5.50
CA ALA A 30 -7.19 6.20 5.02
C ALA A 30 -7.09 6.36 3.49
N ILE A 31 -5.91 6.06 2.91
CA ILE A 31 -5.72 6.08 1.45
C ILE A 31 -6.60 5.03 0.77
N HIS A 32 -6.58 3.78 1.25
CA HIS A 32 -7.39 2.70 0.70
C HIS A 32 -8.90 3.02 0.80
N ASP A 33 -9.35 3.49 1.96
CA ASP A 33 -10.73 3.92 2.19
C ASP A 33 -11.15 5.06 1.24
N GLY A 34 -10.29 6.05 1.03
CA GLY A 34 -10.53 7.12 0.05
C GLY A 34 -10.66 6.61 -1.39
N ILE A 35 -9.83 5.62 -1.78
CA ILE A 35 -9.91 4.98 -3.10
C ILE A 35 -11.23 4.23 -3.27
N CYS A 36 -11.66 3.48 -2.24
CA CYS A 36 -12.95 2.77 -2.23
C CYS A 36 -14.13 3.75 -2.31
N LYS A 37 -14.14 4.79 -1.47
CA LYS A 37 -15.22 5.80 -1.43
C LYS A 37 -15.36 6.60 -2.71
N ALA A 38 -14.31 6.69 -3.51
CA ALA A 38 -14.30 7.38 -4.79
C ALA A 38 -14.66 6.47 -5.99
N ASP A 39 -15.07 5.20 -5.75
CA ASP A 39 -15.30 4.19 -6.79
C ASP A 39 -14.12 4.04 -7.77
N LEU A 40 -12.90 4.26 -7.26
CA LEU A 40 -11.69 4.16 -8.08
C LEU A 40 -11.17 2.74 -8.13
N LEU A 41 -11.46 1.91 -7.13
CA LEU A 41 -10.89 0.56 -7.03
C LEU A 41 -11.20 -0.29 -8.26
N ASP A 42 -12.44 -0.25 -8.77
CA ASP A 42 -12.88 -1.00 -9.96
C ASP A 42 -12.25 -0.51 -11.27
N ARG A 43 -11.64 0.69 -11.25
CA ARG A 43 -10.93 1.29 -12.38
C ARG A 43 -9.44 0.98 -12.36
N LEU A 44 -8.95 0.36 -11.28
CA LEU A 44 -7.55 0.01 -11.07
C LEU A 44 -7.36 -1.49 -11.30
N THR A 45 -6.14 -1.87 -11.70
CA THR A 45 -5.74 -3.28 -11.70
C THR A 45 -5.07 -3.59 -10.38
N VAL A 46 -5.75 -4.32 -9.50
CA VAL A 46 -5.17 -4.76 -8.23
C VAL A 46 -4.08 -5.79 -8.51
N ILE A 47 -2.87 -5.51 -8.02
CA ILE A 47 -1.69 -6.36 -8.16
C ILE A 47 -1.35 -6.93 -6.78
N PRO A 48 -1.24 -8.26 -6.63
CA PRO A 48 -0.91 -8.87 -5.35
C PRO A 48 0.51 -8.50 -4.92
N ALA A 49 0.66 -8.11 -3.66
CA ALA A 49 1.98 -7.81 -3.09
C ALA A 49 2.82 -9.09 -2.95
N SER A 50 4.08 -9.02 -3.37
CA SER A 50 5.07 -10.07 -3.18
C SER A 50 6.29 -9.55 -2.42
N ARG A 51 7.02 -10.47 -1.78
CA ARG A 51 8.27 -10.10 -1.11
C ARG A 51 9.30 -9.68 -2.15
N ALA A 52 9.93 -8.53 -1.94
CA ALA A 52 11.02 -8.09 -2.80
C ALA A 52 12.19 -9.09 -2.75
N ALA A 53 12.70 -9.47 -3.92
CA ALA A 53 13.86 -10.35 -4.02
C ALA A 53 15.09 -9.64 -3.43
N ALA A 54 15.96 -10.39 -2.73
CA ALA A 54 17.11 -9.83 -2.02
C ALA A 54 18.05 -9.00 -2.91
N LYS A 55 18.19 -9.38 -4.19
CA LYS A 55 18.96 -8.62 -5.19
C LYS A 55 18.50 -7.17 -5.41
N TRP A 56 17.28 -6.83 -4.99
CA TRP A 56 16.73 -5.48 -5.07
C TRP A 56 16.88 -4.68 -3.77
N ILE A 57 17.31 -5.34 -2.68
CA ILE A 57 17.40 -4.75 -1.34
C ILE A 57 18.87 -4.59 -0.92
N LEU A 58 19.70 -5.58 -1.26
CA LEU A 58 21.11 -5.62 -0.89
C LEU A 58 21.93 -4.86 -1.93
N ALA A 59 22.78 -3.95 -1.45
CA ALA A 59 23.76 -3.21 -2.24
C ALA A 59 25.04 -4.01 -2.45
#